data_AF-A0A3A9BGK5-F1
#
_entry.id   AF-A0A3A9BGK5-F1
#
_cell.length_a   1.000
_cell.length_b   1.000
_cell.length_c   1.000
_cell.angle_alpha   90.00
_cell.angle_beta   90.00
_cell.angle_gamma   90.00
#
_symmetry.space_group_name_H-M   'P 1'
#
loop_
_entity.id
_entity.type
_entity.pdbx_description
1 polymer ?
#
loop_
_entity_poly.entity_id
_entity_poly.type
_entity_poly.pdbx_seq_one_letter_code
_entity_poly.pdbx_strand_id
1 'polypeptide(L)'
;MFKKFNALEELFNRTKEKRELECIDLLGNILKYTFEWKPAIKIENLIAITETYKLNLPIDYRDFLLKANGAILYNNIEDAGYELLSIENAIELTNEMRNMGYDLKKDWLIFMTTMFNSNILLFDLSKLDNNTYIIDGREERPINEWKFIRGDFRVFMNRIFMANGAAYWTW
;
A
#
# COMPACT_ATOMS: atom_id res chain seq x y z
N MET A 1 4.25 -9.36 26.46
CA MET A 1 3.54 -8.61 25.41
C MET A 1 3.82 -9.32 24.08
N PHE A 2 2.83 -9.97 23.47
CA PHE A 2 3.04 -10.67 22.19
C PHE A 2 3.16 -9.64 21.06
N LYS A 3 4.25 -9.71 20.27
CA LYS A 3 4.41 -8.86 19.08
C LYS A 3 3.31 -9.25 18.08
N LYS A 4 2.46 -8.30 17.70
CA LYS A 4 1.44 -8.53 16.67
C LYS A 4 2.12 -8.85 15.35
N PHE A 5 1.61 -9.85 14.62
CA PHE A 5 2.15 -10.22 13.30
C PHE A 5 2.04 -9.05 12.31
N ASN A 6 3.13 -8.83 11.57
CA ASN A 6 3.28 -7.81 10.53
C ASN A 6 3.84 -8.48 9.27
N ALA A 7 2.98 -8.65 8.26
CA ALA A 7 3.33 -9.32 7.02
C ALA A 7 4.35 -8.55 6.18
N LEU A 8 4.33 -7.21 6.18
CA LEU A 8 5.33 -6.41 5.46
C LEU A 8 6.72 -6.63 6.04
N GLU A 9 6.83 -6.71 7.35
CA GLU A 9 8.09 -7.03 8.01
C GLU A 9 8.61 -8.40 7.57
N GLU A 10 7.73 -9.40 7.53
CA GLU A 10 8.05 -10.76 7.10
C GLU A 10 8.48 -10.81 5.62
N LEU A 11 7.70 -10.17 4.73
CA LEU A 11 8.00 -10.08 3.31
C LEU A 11 9.35 -9.40 3.07
N PHE A 12 9.61 -8.28 3.72
CA PHE A 12 10.89 -7.59 3.61
C PHE A 12 12.04 -8.51 4.04
N ASN A 13 11.92 -9.16 5.20
CA ASN A 13 12.99 -9.99 5.73
C ASN A 13 13.30 -11.18 4.81
N ARG A 14 12.27 -11.78 4.19
CA ARG A 14 12.43 -12.90 3.25
C ARG A 14 12.99 -12.48 1.89
N THR A 15 12.69 -11.27 1.43
CA THR A 15 12.90 -10.88 0.02
C THR A 15 13.89 -9.73 -0.18
N LYS A 16 14.40 -9.08 0.87
CA LYS A 16 15.37 -7.97 0.73
C LYS A 16 16.64 -8.30 -0.07
N GLU A 17 17.07 -9.57 -0.03
CA GLU A 17 18.28 -10.05 -0.73
C GLU A 17 17.93 -10.80 -2.02
N LYS A 18 17.13 -11.87 -1.90
CA LYS A 18 16.78 -12.72 -3.05
C LYS A 18 15.74 -12.10 -3.98
N ARG A 19 14.97 -11.10 -3.52
CA ARG A 19 13.92 -10.40 -4.26
C ARG A 19 12.81 -11.29 -4.82
N GLU A 20 12.70 -12.53 -4.35
CA GLU A 20 11.81 -13.53 -4.92
C GLU A 20 11.12 -14.33 -3.82
N LEU A 21 9.89 -14.75 -4.06
CA LEU A 21 9.15 -15.69 -3.24
C LEU A 21 8.35 -16.64 -4.12
N GLU A 22 8.39 -17.93 -3.77
CA GLU A 22 7.57 -18.97 -4.38
C GLU A 22 6.39 -19.29 -3.47
N CYS A 23 5.21 -19.44 -4.05
CA CYS A 23 4.03 -19.91 -3.34
C CYS A 23 3.27 -20.93 -4.19
N ILE A 24 2.43 -21.74 -3.54
CA ILE A 24 1.62 -22.76 -4.21
C ILE A 24 0.19 -22.26 -4.26
N ASP A 25 -0.42 -22.27 -5.45
CA ASP A 25 -1.82 -21.91 -5.62
C ASP A 25 -2.77 -23.05 -5.18
N LEU A 26 -4.08 -22.81 -5.27
CA LEU A 26 -5.09 -23.81 -4.88
C LEU A 26 -5.11 -25.07 -5.78
N LEU A 27 -4.51 -24.99 -6.97
CA LEU A 27 -4.42 -26.08 -7.94
C LEU A 27 -3.09 -26.83 -7.84
N GLY A 28 -2.18 -26.40 -6.95
CA GLY A 28 -0.86 -27.01 -6.77
C GLY A 28 0.23 -26.44 -7.69
N ASN A 29 -0.04 -25.38 -8.45
CA ASN A 29 0.97 -24.74 -9.30
C ASN A 29 1.91 -23.87 -8.45
N ILE A 30 3.19 -23.84 -8.83
CA ILE A 30 4.18 -22.95 -8.22
C ILE A 30 4.09 -21.60 -8.91
N LEU A 31 3.72 -20.57 -8.16
CA LEU A 31 3.75 -19.17 -8.57
C LEU A 31 5.02 -18.52 -8.03
N LYS A 32 5.71 -17.77 -8.89
CA LYS A 32 6.92 -17.03 -8.54
C LYS A 32 6.64 -15.54 -8.63
N TYR A 33 6.93 -14.83 -7.54
CA TYR A 33 6.78 -13.39 -7.43
C TYR A 33 8.10 -12.70 -7.16
N THR A 34 8.28 -11.51 -7.71
CA THR A 34 9.41 -10.64 -7.42
C THR A 34 8.99 -9.47 -6.51
N PHE A 35 9.97 -8.96 -5.77
CA PHE A 35 9.82 -7.90 -4.79
C PHE A 35 10.97 -6.91 -4.93
N GLU A 36 10.65 -5.63 -4.88
CA GLU A 36 11.65 -4.56 -4.85
C GLU A 36 11.36 -3.64 -3.68
N TRP A 37 12.40 -3.23 -2.95
CA TRP A 37 12.27 -2.37 -1.78
C TRP A 37 13.10 -1.11 -2.01
N LYS A 38 12.45 0.05 -2.01
CA LYS A 38 13.15 1.33 -2.10
C LYS A 38 13.89 1.59 -0.77
N PRO A 39 15.01 2.32 -0.78
CA PRO A 39 15.72 2.69 0.45
C PRO A 39 14.79 3.35 1.47
N ALA A 40 15.03 3.10 2.75
CA ALA A 40 14.29 3.73 3.84
C ALA A 40 14.40 5.27 3.79
N ILE A 41 13.31 5.96 4.13
CA ILE A 41 13.37 7.39 4.39
C ILE A 41 14.00 7.64 5.76
N LYS A 42 14.82 8.69 5.86
CA LYS A 42 15.33 9.15 7.17
C LYS A 42 14.21 9.74 8.00
N ILE A 43 14.26 9.53 9.32
CA ILE A 43 13.21 10.00 10.22
C ILE A 43 13.05 11.53 10.17
N GLU A 44 14.14 12.29 10.04
CA GLU A 44 14.11 13.74 9.97
C GLU A 44 13.39 14.22 8.71
N ASN A 45 13.62 13.54 7.58
CA ASN A 45 12.95 13.83 6.32
C ASN A 45 11.46 13.48 6.39
N LEU A 46 11.11 12.33 6.98
CA LEU A 46 9.72 11.94 7.15
C LEU A 46 8.96 12.96 8.01
N ILE A 47 9.55 13.41 9.13
CA ILE A 47 8.98 14.45 9.98
C ILE A 47 8.75 15.73 9.16
N ALA A 48 9.78 16.24 8.49
CA ALA A 48 9.70 17.47 7.69
C ALA A 48 8.62 17.39 6.59
N ILE A 49 8.50 16.26 5.89
CA ILE A 49 7.46 16.04 4.88
C ILE A 49 6.07 16.03 5.55
N THR A 50 5.88 15.28 6.63
CA THR A 50 4.58 15.21 7.31
C THR A 50 4.14 16.56 7.88
N GLU A 51 5.05 17.39 8.36
CA GLU A 51 4.76 18.75 8.84
C GLU A 51 4.42 19.69 7.68
N THR A 52 5.21 19.66 6.60
CA THR A 52 5.02 20.51 5.42
C THR A 52 3.65 20.25 4.77
N TYR A 53 3.28 18.98 4.61
CA TYR A 53 2.04 18.57 3.97
C TYR A 53 0.88 18.34 4.96
N LYS A 54 1.12 18.56 6.27
CA LYS A 54 0.15 18.36 7.35
C LYS A 54 -0.49 16.96 7.34
N LEU A 55 0.33 15.94 7.10
CA LEU A 55 -0.12 14.55 6.97
C LEU A 55 -0.09 13.85 8.33
N ASN A 56 -1.26 13.40 8.79
CA ASN A 56 -1.36 12.46 9.90
C ASN A 56 -1.32 11.04 9.34
N LEU A 57 -0.15 10.39 9.30
CA LEU A 57 0.00 9.06 8.69
C LEU A 57 -0.31 7.92 9.67
N PRO A 58 -0.88 6.79 9.21
CA PRO A 58 -1.00 5.58 10.03
C PRO A 58 0.34 5.13 10.59
N ILE A 59 0.37 4.72 11.87
CA ILE A 59 1.64 4.37 12.55
C ILE A 59 2.37 3.21 11.85
N ASP A 60 1.64 2.17 11.46
CA ASP A 60 2.21 1.02 10.75
C ASP A 60 2.74 1.40 9.35
N TYR A 61 2.16 2.43 8.71
CA TYR A 61 2.66 2.95 7.43
C TYR A 61 3.92 3.79 7.62
N ARG A 62 4.01 4.59 8.67
CA ARG A 62 5.25 5.31 9.04
C ARG A 62 6.39 4.33 9.31
N ASP A 63 6.13 3.29 10.07
CA ASP A 63 7.12 2.24 10.37
C ASP A 63 7.59 1.53 9.10
N PHE A 64 6.68 1.30 8.15
CA PHE A 64 7.03 0.81 6.82
C PHE A 64 7.95 1.77 6.08
N LEU A 65 7.64 3.07 5.98
CA LEU A 65 8.44 4.05 5.24
C LEU A 65 9.88 4.14 5.80
N LEU A 66 10.03 4.09 7.13
CA LEU A 66 11.33 4.07 7.82
C LEU A 66 12.13 2.78 7.59
N LYS A 67 11.49 1.74 7.03
CA LYS A 67 12.12 0.48 6.66
C LYS A 67 12.38 0.39 5.15
N ALA A 68 11.42 0.85 4.34
CA ALA A 68 11.48 0.98 2.90
C ALA A 68 10.53 2.09 2.45
N ASN A 69 11.05 3.14 1.81
CA ASN A 69 10.23 4.25 1.33
C ASN A 69 9.59 3.90 -0.03
N GLY A 70 8.67 2.94 0.01
CA GLY A 70 8.02 2.37 -1.17
C GLY A 70 8.60 1.01 -1.56
N ALA A 71 7.80 0.23 -2.29
CA ALA A 71 8.12 -1.14 -2.67
C ALA A 71 7.29 -1.59 -3.88
N ILE A 72 7.82 -2.55 -4.64
CA ILE A 72 7.06 -3.38 -5.56
C ILE A 72 6.82 -4.71 -4.88
N LEU A 73 5.56 -5.12 -4.77
CA LEU A 73 5.15 -6.36 -4.12
C LEU A 73 4.43 -7.28 -5.10
N TYR A 74 4.67 -8.59 -4.96
CA TYR A 74 3.95 -9.62 -5.70
C TYR A 74 3.96 -9.43 -7.22
N ASN A 75 5.07 -8.90 -7.76
CA ASN A 75 5.19 -8.72 -9.19
C ASN A 75 5.42 -10.07 -9.87
N ASN A 76 4.44 -10.56 -10.62
CA ASN A 76 4.65 -11.60 -11.60
C ASN A 76 4.59 -10.92 -12.98
N ILE A 77 5.69 -11.02 -13.73
CA ILE A 77 5.97 -10.30 -14.99
C ILE A 77 4.81 -10.32 -16.00
N GLU A 78 3.88 -11.25 -15.85
CA GLU A 78 2.73 -11.45 -16.73
C GLU A 78 1.53 -10.55 -16.41
N ASP A 79 1.07 -10.38 -15.15
CA ASP A 79 -0.28 -9.78 -14.95
C ASP A 79 -0.59 -9.16 -13.56
N ALA A 80 0.29 -9.20 -12.56
CA ALA A 80 -0.05 -8.75 -11.21
C ALA A 80 1.11 -8.12 -10.47
N GLY A 81 0.75 -7.30 -9.48
CA GLY A 81 1.68 -6.65 -8.58
C GLY A 81 1.09 -5.37 -8.00
N TYR A 82 1.78 -4.85 -7.01
CA TYR A 82 1.41 -3.61 -6.35
C TYR A 82 2.64 -2.74 -6.19
N GLU A 83 2.51 -1.44 -6.48
CA GLU A 83 3.48 -0.46 -6.03
C GLU A 83 2.96 0.18 -4.74
N LEU A 84 3.60 -0.14 -3.61
CA LEU A 84 3.52 0.72 -2.43
C LEU A 84 4.35 1.97 -2.72
N LEU A 85 3.70 3.13 -2.74
CA LEU A 85 4.34 4.38 -3.09
C LEU A 85 5.29 4.83 -1.99
N SER A 86 6.39 5.47 -2.40
CA SER A 86 7.16 6.31 -1.49
C SER A 86 6.28 7.47 -1.03
N ILE A 87 6.62 8.10 0.10
CA ILE A 87 5.82 9.22 0.60
C ILE A 87 5.79 10.39 -0.38
N GLU A 88 6.89 10.62 -1.11
CA GLU A 88 6.98 11.65 -2.14
C GLU A 88 6.04 11.33 -3.31
N ASN A 89 6.09 10.10 -3.85
CA ASN A 89 5.24 9.67 -4.96
C ASN A 89 3.75 9.63 -4.56
N ALA A 90 3.46 9.26 -3.31
CA ALA A 90 2.12 9.28 -2.74
C ALA A 90 1.52 10.69 -2.78
N ILE A 91 2.30 11.70 -2.36
CA ILE A 91 1.89 13.11 -2.37
C ILE A 91 1.75 13.62 -3.81
N GLU A 92 2.74 13.35 -4.65
CA GLU A 92 2.76 13.76 -6.05
C GLU A 92 1.54 13.23 -6.80
N LEU A 93 1.33 11.90 -6.81
CA LEU A 93 0.20 11.27 -7.49
C LEU A 93 -1.16 11.77 -6.95
N THR A 94 -1.28 11.96 -5.64
CA THR A 94 -2.51 12.51 -5.05
C THR A 94 -2.80 13.92 -5.57
N ASN A 95 -1.78 14.76 -5.70
CA ASN A 95 -1.94 16.12 -6.22
C ASN A 95 -2.17 16.14 -7.73
N GLU A 96 -1.50 15.28 -8.50
CA GLU A 96 -1.74 15.11 -9.93
C GLU A 96 -3.19 14.74 -10.21
N MET A 97 -3.73 13.74 -9.50
CA MET A 97 -5.13 13.34 -9.67
C MET A 97 -6.11 14.46 -9.32
N ARG A 98 -5.87 15.22 -8.25
CA ARG A 98 -6.66 16.42 -7.94
C ARG A 98 -6.61 17.44 -9.08
N ASN A 99 -5.42 17.69 -9.63
CA ASN A 99 -5.24 18.64 -10.73
C ASN A 99 -5.88 18.17 -12.04
N MET A 100 -6.01 16.85 -12.24
CA MET A 100 -6.76 16.25 -13.36
C MET A 100 -8.28 16.33 -13.19
N GLY A 101 -8.77 16.86 -12.06
CA GLY A 101 -10.20 17.07 -11.81
C GLY A 101 -10.88 15.97 -10.98
N TYR A 102 -10.13 15.01 -10.42
CA TYR A 102 -10.69 14.07 -9.45
C TYR A 102 -11.01 14.80 -8.14
N ASP A 103 -12.24 14.62 -7.63
CA ASP A 103 -12.72 15.20 -6.36
C ASP A 103 -12.17 14.45 -5.12
N LEU A 104 -10.85 14.31 -5.05
CA LEU A 104 -10.17 13.69 -3.91
C LEU A 104 -10.17 14.65 -2.73
N LYS A 105 -10.74 14.22 -1.60
CA LYS A 105 -10.79 15.02 -0.37
C LYS A 105 -9.39 15.40 0.10
N LYS A 106 -9.28 16.53 0.79
CA LYS A 106 -8.00 17.07 1.28
C LYS A 106 -7.21 16.08 2.14
N ASP A 107 -7.90 15.35 3.01
CA ASP A 107 -7.28 14.40 3.93
C ASP A 107 -7.11 13.01 3.31
N TRP A 108 -7.30 12.87 2.00
CA TRP A 108 -7.03 11.64 1.29
C TRP A 108 -5.61 11.60 0.74
N LEU A 109 -4.96 10.44 0.83
CA LEU A 109 -3.60 10.21 0.36
C LEU A 109 -3.51 8.85 -0.33
N ILE A 110 -3.13 8.82 -1.59
CA ILE A 110 -2.87 7.58 -2.34
C ILE A 110 -1.58 6.96 -1.83
N PHE A 111 -1.61 5.68 -1.43
CA PHE A 111 -0.43 4.99 -0.89
C PHE A 111 -0.02 3.77 -1.70
N MET A 112 -0.91 3.26 -2.55
CA MET A 112 -0.64 2.08 -3.36
C MET A 112 -1.34 2.17 -4.71
N THR A 113 -0.67 1.71 -5.75
CA THR A 113 -1.27 1.48 -7.06
C THR A 113 -1.20 -0.02 -7.38
N THR A 114 -2.17 -0.49 -8.17
CA THR A 114 -2.08 -1.82 -8.77
C THR A 114 -1.29 -1.73 -10.06
N MET A 115 -0.46 -2.73 -10.33
CA MET A 115 0.18 -2.84 -11.63
C MET A 115 -0.86 -3.26 -12.68
N PHE A 116 -0.67 -2.80 -13.92
CA PHE A 116 -1.47 -3.16 -15.11
C PHE A 116 -2.94 -2.72 -15.12
N ASN A 117 -3.42 -2.02 -14.10
CA ASN A 117 -4.67 -1.28 -14.15
C ASN A 117 -4.56 0.00 -13.32
N SER A 118 -5.40 1.00 -13.60
CA SER A 118 -5.29 2.31 -12.97
C SER A 118 -5.95 2.39 -11.58
N ASN A 119 -6.22 1.26 -10.92
CA ASN A 119 -6.81 1.28 -9.59
C ASN A 119 -5.79 1.75 -8.55
N ILE A 120 -6.31 2.49 -7.59
CA ILE A 120 -5.54 3.12 -6.52
C ILE A 120 -6.13 2.73 -5.18
N LEU A 121 -5.26 2.56 -4.19
CA LEU A 121 -5.68 2.54 -2.80
C LEU A 121 -5.19 3.80 -2.11
N LEU A 122 -6.10 4.38 -1.33
CA LEU A 122 -5.86 5.63 -0.62
C LEU A 122 -6.30 5.51 0.83
N PHE A 123 -5.61 6.24 1.69
CA PHE A 123 -6.01 6.47 3.06
C PHE A 123 -6.97 7.66 3.15
N ASP A 124 -7.98 7.56 3.99
CA ASP A 124 -8.72 8.67 4.56
C ASP A 124 -8.11 9.05 5.92
N LEU A 125 -7.17 9.99 5.91
CA LEU A 125 -6.39 10.39 7.09
C LEU A 125 -7.25 11.08 8.16
N SER A 126 -8.48 11.49 7.83
CA SER A 126 -9.44 12.02 8.81
C SER A 126 -10.10 10.92 9.66
N LYS A 127 -9.92 9.64 9.30
CA LYS A 127 -10.63 8.49 9.89
C LYS A 127 -9.73 7.49 10.62
N LEU A 128 -8.49 7.83 10.94
CA LEU A 128 -7.54 6.85 11.50
C LEU A 128 -8.01 6.18 12.79
N ASP A 129 -8.84 6.86 13.59
CA ASP A 129 -9.35 6.34 14.88
C ASP A 129 -10.29 5.13 14.75
N ASN A 130 -10.85 4.86 13.56
CA ASN A 130 -11.86 3.82 13.37
C ASN A 130 -11.33 2.51 12.76
N ASN A 131 -10.01 2.38 12.55
CA ASN A 131 -9.37 1.23 11.89
C ASN A 131 -10.04 0.80 10.57
N THR A 132 -10.69 1.73 9.87
CA THR A 132 -11.37 1.53 8.57
C THR A 132 -11.21 2.82 7.78
N TYR A 133 -9.99 3.04 7.32
CA TYR A 133 -9.57 4.27 6.65
C TYR A 133 -8.93 4.00 5.28
N ILE A 134 -8.92 2.76 4.78
CA ILE A 134 -8.44 2.45 3.43
C ILE A 134 -9.63 2.45 2.48
N ILE A 135 -9.47 3.05 1.31
CA ILE A 135 -10.50 3.15 0.27
C ILE A 135 -10.00 2.45 -0.99
N ASP A 136 -10.87 1.62 -1.58
CA ASP A 136 -10.71 1.00 -2.90
C ASP A 136 -11.14 2.00 -3.98
N GLY A 137 -10.17 2.75 -4.51
CA GLY A 137 -10.38 3.74 -5.55
C GLY A 137 -10.29 3.11 -6.93
N ARG A 138 -11.42 3.04 -7.61
CA ARG A 138 -11.54 2.38 -8.91
C ARG A 138 -11.74 3.37 -10.02
N GLU A 139 -10.98 3.21 -11.11
CA GLU A 139 -11.08 4.10 -12.28
C GLU A 139 -12.45 4.00 -12.93
N GLU A 140 -13.05 2.79 -12.96
CA GLU A 140 -14.34 2.56 -13.62
C GLU A 140 -15.55 3.05 -12.81
N ARG A 141 -15.34 3.66 -11.63
CA ARG A 141 -16.42 4.12 -10.75
C ARG A 141 -16.23 5.56 -10.28
N PRO A 142 -17.33 6.31 -10.15
CA PRO A 142 -17.26 7.63 -9.53
C PRO A 142 -16.84 7.52 -8.06
N ILE A 143 -16.19 8.58 -7.55
CA ILE A 143 -15.62 8.62 -6.19
C ILE A 143 -16.65 8.34 -5.09
N ASN A 144 -17.92 8.73 -5.29
CA ASN A 144 -19.00 8.49 -4.34
C ASN A 144 -19.39 7.00 -4.21
N GLU A 145 -18.94 6.14 -5.12
CA GLU A 145 -19.13 4.69 -5.07
C GLU A 145 -17.92 3.93 -4.52
N TRP A 146 -16.80 4.62 -4.28
CA TRP A 146 -15.60 4.00 -3.71
C TRP A 146 -15.88 3.47 -2.31
N LYS A 147 -15.35 2.28 -2.03
CA LYS A 147 -15.68 1.52 -0.82
C LYS A 147 -14.54 1.55 0.17
N PHE A 148 -14.89 1.62 1.45
CA PHE A 148 -13.93 1.41 2.52
C PHE A 148 -13.58 -0.08 2.64
N ILE A 149 -12.28 -0.36 2.72
CA ILE A 149 -11.74 -1.68 3.05
C ILE A 149 -11.64 -1.77 4.57
N ARG A 150 -12.28 -2.78 5.16
CA ARG A 150 -12.31 -2.98 6.62
C ARG A 150 -10.92 -3.36 7.14
N GLY A 151 -10.34 -2.56 8.02
CA GLY A 151 -9.07 -2.84 8.67
C GLY A 151 -8.09 -1.66 8.61
N ASP A 152 -7.10 -1.69 9.51
CA ASP A 152 -5.95 -0.81 9.46
C ASP A 152 -4.93 -1.30 8.40
N PHE A 153 -3.90 -0.49 8.13
CA PHE A 153 -2.85 -0.81 7.18
C PHE A 153 -2.18 -2.17 7.46
N ARG A 154 -1.90 -2.49 8.73
CA ARG A 154 -1.29 -3.78 9.10
C ARG A 154 -2.23 -4.95 8.79
N VAL A 155 -3.51 -4.85 9.13
CA VAL A 155 -4.52 -5.87 8.81
C VAL A 155 -4.67 -6.02 7.30
N PHE A 156 -4.68 -4.91 6.57
CA PHE A 156 -4.73 -4.90 5.12
C PHE A 156 -3.57 -5.69 4.50
N MET A 157 -2.34 -5.38 4.90
CA MET A 157 -1.15 -6.08 4.40
C MET A 157 -1.08 -7.54 4.83
N ASN A 158 -1.54 -7.87 6.05
CA ASN A 158 -1.63 -9.25 6.51
C ASN A 158 -2.58 -10.08 5.63
N ARG A 159 -3.68 -9.49 5.17
CA ARG A 159 -4.62 -10.18 4.28
C ARG A 159 -4.07 -10.35 2.86
N ILE A 160 -3.36 -9.36 2.31
CA ILE A 160 -2.62 -9.54 1.04
C ILE A 160 -1.67 -10.73 1.15
N PHE A 161 -0.92 -10.79 2.25
CA PHE A 161 0.01 -11.88 2.50
C PHE A 161 -0.67 -13.24 2.59
N MET A 162 -1.76 -13.35 3.34
CA MET A 162 -2.54 -14.58 3.44
C MET A 162 -3.17 -14.99 2.10
N ALA A 163 -3.48 -14.03 1.24
CA ALA A 163 -4.03 -14.25 -0.09
C ALA A 163 -2.95 -14.47 -1.16
N ASN A 164 -1.67 -14.65 -0.78
CA ASN A 164 -0.54 -14.80 -1.71
C ASN A 164 -0.46 -13.70 -2.77
N GLY A 165 -0.77 -12.45 -2.38
CA GLY A 165 -0.78 -11.32 -3.30
C GLY A 165 -2.07 -11.15 -4.10
N ALA A 166 -3.11 -11.97 -3.90
CA ALA A 166 -4.39 -11.72 -4.56
C ALA A 166 -5.14 -10.52 -3.95
N ALA A 167 -5.87 -9.79 -4.80
CA ALA A 167 -6.65 -8.61 -4.43
C ALA A 167 -7.92 -8.95 -3.63
N TYR A 168 -7.76 -9.46 -2.40
CA TYR A 168 -8.83 -10.02 -1.57
C TYR A 168 -10.01 -9.08 -1.31
N TRP A 169 -9.81 -7.76 -1.41
CA TRP A 169 -10.86 -6.75 -1.18
C TRP A 169 -11.85 -6.65 -2.35
N THR A 170 -11.61 -7.36 -3.44
CA THR A 170 -12.49 -7.43 -4.59
C THR A 170 -13.53 -8.56 -4.51
N TRP A 171 -13.43 -9.43 -3.50
CA TRP A 171 -14.27 -10.63 -3.31
C TRP A 171 -15.52 -10.36 -2.47
#